data_AF-A0A3A9EG92-F1
#
_entry.id   AF-A0A3A9EG92-F1
#
_cell.length_a   1.000
_cell.length_b   1.000
_cell.length_c   1.000
_cell.angle_alpha   90.00
_cell.angle_beta   90.00
_cell.angle_gamma   90.00
#
_symmetry.space_group_name_H-M   'P 1'
#
loop_
_entity.id
_entity.type
_entity.pdbx_description
1 polymer ?
#
loop_
_entity_poly.entity_id
_entity_poly.type
_entity_poly.pdbx_seq_one_letter_code
_entity_poly.pdbx_strand_id
1 'polypeptide(L)' 'MKIYRNSEHYCDPTSGQALDNIMQERHEEVKKVICELRRLAELSSFSIVERVVLMDNLTGKIYR' A
#
# COMPACT_ATOMS: atom_id res chain seq x y z
N MET A 1 11.56 18.87 -1.74
CA MET A 1 10.54 18.82 -2.82
C MET A 1 11.04 17.91 -3.93
N LYS A 2 10.40 16.77 -4.17
CA LYS A 2 10.72 15.89 -5.30
C LYS A 2 10.09 16.51 -6.55
N ILE A 3 10.92 16.95 -7.49
CA ILE A 3 10.48 17.53 -8.76
C ILE A 3 10.18 16.37 -9.70
N TYR A 4 8.89 16.09 -9.93
CA TYR A 4 8.45 15.11 -10.93
C TYR A 4 8.42 15.77 -12.30
N ARG A 5 8.98 15.09 -13.30
CA ARG A 5 9.00 15.54 -14.70
C ARG A 5 8.22 14.55 -15.54
N ASN A 6 7.35 15.04 -16.41
CA ASN A 6 6.67 14.20 -17.39
C ASN A 6 7.64 13.82 -18.54
N SER A 7 7.16 13.01 -19.49
CA SER A 7 7.96 12.56 -20.65
C SER A 7 8.46 13.69 -21.56
N GLU A 8 7.90 14.90 -21.42
CA GLU A 8 8.29 16.10 -22.15
C GLU A 8 9.24 17.00 -21.33
N HIS A 9 9.77 16.48 -20.23
CA HIS A 9 10.69 17.15 -19.30
C HIS A 9 10.15 18.40 -18.60
N TYR A 10 8.86 18.71 -18.73
CA TYR A 10 8.23 19.75 -17.94
C TYR A 10 8.08 19.30 -16.49
N CYS A 11 8.24 20.26 -15.58
CA CYS A 11 7.92 20.06 -14.17
C CYS A 11 6.41 19.85 -14.07
N ASP A 12 5.98 18.59 -13.97
CA ASP A 12 4.58 18.21 -13.94
C ASP A 12 4.23 17.69 -12.55
N PRO A 13 3.66 18.54 -11.68
CA PRO A 13 3.26 18.14 -10.32
C PRO A 13 2.13 17.10 -10.34
N THR A 14 1.40 16.98 -11.45
CA THR A 14 0.27 16.06 -11.65
C THR A 14 0.71 14.60 -11.66
N SER A 15 1.78 14.29 -12.40
CA SER A 15 2.37 12.94 -12.48
C SER A 15 2.91 12.48 -11.13
N GLY A 16 3.51 13.41 -10.37
CA GLY A 16 4.00 13.15 -9.01
C GLY A 16 2.86 12.85 -8.03
N GLN A 17 1.79 13.65 -8.07
CA GLN A 17 0.61 13.43 -7.24
C GLN A 17 -0.13 12.14 -7.59
N ALA A 18 -0.23 11.77 -8.87
CA ALA A 18 -0.87 10.53 -9.28
C ALA A 18 -0.14 9.29 -8.72
N LEU A 19 1.19 9.28 -8.75
CA LEU A 19 1.99 8.20 -8.14
C LEU A 19 1.84 8.15 -6.63
N ASP A 20 1.83 9.30 -5.96
CA ASP A 20 1.63 9.38 -4.50
C ASP A 20 0.24 8.85 -4.11
N ASN A 21 -0.81 9.24 -4.85
CA ASN A 21 -2.17 8.75 -4.65
C ASN A 21 -2.26 7.23 -4.83
N ILE A 22 -1.69 6.67 -5.90
CA ILE A 22 -1.67 5.22 -6.13
C ILE A 22 -0.94 4.49 -4.99
N MET A 23 0.17 5.06 -4.49
CA MET A 23 0.88 4.47 -3.37
C MET A 23 0.07 4.54 -2.07
N GLN A 24 -0.65 5.63 -1.83
CA GLN A 24 -1.52 5.80 -0.68
C GLN A 24 -2.73 4.86 -0.74
N GLU A 25 -3.40 4.76 -1.90
CA GLU A 25 -4.53 3.84 -2.12
C GLU A 25 -4.11 2.39 -1.89
N ARG A 26 -2.95 1.96 -2.41
CA ARG A 26 -2.42 0.61 -2.16
C ARG A 26 -2.11 0.37 -0.69
N HIS A 27 -1.64 1.39 0.03
CA HIS A 27 -1.40 1.28 1.47
C HIS A 27 -2.71 1.12 2.25
N GLU A 28 -3.78 1.82 1.85
CA GLU A 28 -5.10 1.65 2.43
C GLU A 28 -5.71 0.28 2.15
N GLU A 29 -5.51 -0.27 0.95
CA GLU A 29 -5.94 -1.63 0.61
C GLU A 29 -5.21 -2.68 1.48
N VAL A 30 -3.89 -2.56 1.63
CA VAL A 30 -3.09 -3.43 2.50
C VAL A 30 -3.60 -3.35 3.95
N LYS A 31 -3.91 -2.15 4.43
CA LYS A 31 -4.46 -1.96 5.78
C LYS A 31 -5.83 -2.64 5.95
N LYS A 32 -6.72 -2.54 4.95
CA LYS A 32 -8.02 -3.23 4.96
C LYS A 32 -7.84 -4.76 5.05
N VAL A 33 -6.91 -5.31 4.28
CA VAL A 33 -6.60 -6.75 4.32
C VAL A 33 -6.14 -7.19 5.72
N ILE A 34 -5.24 -6.43 6.36
CA ILE A 34 -4.77 -6.76 7.72
C ILE A 34 -5.93 -6.68 8.73
N CYS A 35 -6.81 -5.69 8.62
CA CYS A 35 -7.98 -5.57 9.49
C CYS A 35 -8.93 -6.77 9.36
N GLU A 36 -9.22 -7.20 8.13
CA GLU A 36 -10.08 -8.37 7.91
C GLU A 36 -9.41 -9.67 8.38
N LEU A 37 -8.10 -9.83 8.19
CA LEU A 37 -7.36 -10.98 8.73
C LEU A 37 -7.41 -11.02 10.26
N ARG A 38 -7.27 -9.86 10.93
CA ARG A 38 -7.44 -9.76 12.38
C ARG A 38 -8.84 -10.18 12.80
N ARG A 39 -9.86 -9.63 12.14
CA ARG A 39 -11.26 -9.96 12.42
C ARG A 39 -11.53 -11.45 12.27
N LEU A 40 -11.02 -12.09 11.24
CA LEU A 40 -11.15 -13.54 11.02
C LEU A 40 -10.45 -14.36 12.11
N ALA A 41 -9.26 -13.92 12.55
CA ALA A 41 -8.55 -14.56 13.65
C ALA A 41 -9.38 -14.47 14.94
N GLU A 42 -9.88 -13.28 15.29
CA GLU A 42 -10.70 -13.04 16.49
C GLU A 42 -11.97 -13.89 16.50
N LEU A 43 -12.68 -13.99 15.36
CA LEU A 43 -13.85 -14.86 15.20
C LEU A 43 -13.54 -16.33 15.44
N SER A 44 -12.31 -16.74 15.14
CA SER A 44 -11.85 -18.12 15.27
C SER A 44 -11.17 -18.40 16.62
N SER A 45 -11.25 -17.47 17.58
CA SER A 45 -10.52 -17.52 18.87
C SER A 45 -9.00 -17.61 18.73
N PHE A 46 -8.46 -17.13 17.60
CA PHE A 46 -7.03 -16.96 17.37
C PHE A 46 -6.65 -15.48 17.44
N SER A 47 -5.37 -15.19 17.67
CA SER A 47 -4.86 -13.83 17.67
C SER A 47 -3.55 -13.77 16.92
N ILE A 48 -3.36 -12.68 16.18
CA ILE A 48 -2.11 -12.43 15.46
C ILE A 48 -1.09 -11.91 16.48
N VAL A 49 -0.12 -12.75 16.82
CA VAL A 49 0.90 -12.46 17.86
C VAL A 49 2.07 -11.63 17.32
N GLU A 50 2.34 -11.73 16.01
CA GLU A 50 3.48 -11.07 15.35
C GLU A 50 3.05 -10.17 14.19
N ARG A 51 4.04 -9.53 13.53
CA ARG A 51 3.81 -8.67 12.38
C ARG A 51 3.42 -9.50 11.15
N VAL A 52 2.31 -9.15 10.51
CA VAL A 52 1.87 -9.77 9.24
C VAL A 52 2.61 -9.11 8.10
N VAL A 53 3.46 -9.87 7.40
CA VAL A 53 4.13 -9.40 6.18
C VAL A 53 3.28 -9.79 4.98
N LEU A 54 2.88 -8.81 4.17
CA LEU A 54 2.10 -9.01 2.96
C LEU A 54 2.97 -8.74 1.74
N MET A 55 2.94 -9.65 0.78
CA MET A 55 3.55 -9.46 -0.53
C MET A 55 2.45 -9.24 -1.56
N ASP A 56 2.54 -8.14 -2.30
CA ASP A 56 1.74 -7.92 -3.48
C ASP A 56 2.31 -8.76 -4.63
N ASN A 57 1.61 -9.83 -5.00
CA ASN A 57 2.03 -10.76 -6.06
C ASN A 57 2.10 -10.11 -7.46
N LEU A 58 1.44 -8.97 -7.67
CA LEU A 58 1.45 -8.26 -8.96
C LEU A 58 2.66 -7.33 -9.09
N THR A 59 3.05 -6.67 -7.99
CA THR A 59 4.15 -5.69 -8.01
C THR A 59 5.44 -6.18 -7.36
N GLY A 60 5.40 -7.30 -6.66
CA GLY A 60 6.50 -7.82 -5.83
C GLY A 60 6.79 -6.97 -4.59
N LYS A 61 5.98 -5.95 -4.29
CA LYS A 61 6.19 -5.09 -3.12
C LYS A 61 5.87 -5.84 -1.84
N ILE A 62 6.77 -5.71 -0.86
CA ILE A 62 6.61 -6.27 0.46
C ILE A 62 6.18 -5.16 1.42
N TYR A 63 4.99 -5.33 1.99
CA TYR A 63 4.45 -4.51 3.04
C TYR A 63 4.72 -5.21 4.36
N ARG A 64 5.45 -4.51 5.23
CA ARG A 64 5.79 -4.97 6.58
C ARG A 64 4.95 -4.15 7.52
#